data_AF-A0A1V5NFF7-F1
#
_entry.id   AF-A0A1V5NFF7-F1
#
_cell.length_a   1.000
_cell.length_b   1.000
_cell.length_c   1.000
_cell.angle_alpha   90.00
_cell.angle_beta   90.00
_cell.angle_gamma   90.00
#
_symmetry.space_group_name_H-M   'P 1'
#
loop_
_entity.id
_entity.type
_entity.pdbx_description
1 polymer ?
#
loop_
_entity_poly.entity_id
_entity_poly.type
_entity_poly.pdbx_seq_one_letter_code
_entity_poly.pdbx_strand_id
1 'polypeptide(L)'
;MSSQLELLNLQTLITMSKEGEFSKPKSGVGELRNNKRTIENALKDIFPTKQEETMLERARRILGDDVIGILDEDLEKYVTEFQELIDFWLDSCEKEIFDNKTLRELIREG
;
A
#
# COMPACT_ATOMS: atom_id res chain seq x y z
N MET A 1 10.72 0.37 36.60
CA MET A 1 9.69 1.26 37.18
C MET A 1 9.00 2.04 36.06
N SER A 2 8.10 1.39 35.29
CA SER A 2 7.42 2.06 34.14
C SER A 2 5.93 1.73 34.02
N SER A 3 5.44 0.63 34.62
CA SER A 3 4.05 0.19 34.46
C SER A 3 3.01 0.98 35.27
N GLN A 4 3.42 1.68 36.34
CA GLN A 4 2.51 2.47 37.17
C GLN A 4 2.09 3.79 36.48
N LEU A 5 2.96 4.36 35.64
CA LEU A 5 2.70 5.62 34.96
C LEU A 5 1.72 5.45 33.78
N GLU A 6 1.79 4.31 33.08
CA GLU A 6 0.85 4.00 31.99
C GLU A 6 -0.56 3.66 32.49
N LEU A 7 -0.67 2.99 33.65
CA LEU A 7 -1.97 2.70 34.26
C LEU A 7 -2.69 3.97 34.72
N LEU A 8 -1.97 4.96 35.24
CA LEU A 8 -2.52 6.27 35.60
C LEU A 8 -3.09 6.99 34.38
N ASN A 9 -2.38 6.98 33.25
CA ASN A 9 -2.83 7.63 32.02
C ASN A 9 -4.12 7.00 31.46
N LEU A 10 -4.23 5.67 31.50
CA LEU A 10 -5.44 4.94 31.10
C LEU A 10 -6.61 5.22 32.03
N GLN A 11 -6.38 5.30 33.35
CA GLN A 11 -7.44 5.61 34.31
C GLN A 11 -7.95 7.05 34.16
N THR A 12 -7.06 8.00 33.83
CA THR A 12 -7.41 9.39 33.53
C THR A 12 -8.28 9.50 32.28
N LEU A 13 -7.93 8.79 31.19
CA LEU A 13 -8.73 8.73 29.97
C LEU A 13 -10.13 8.12 30.19
N ILE A 14 -10.22 7.08 31.02
CA ILE A 14 -11.51 6.43 31.33
C ILE A 14 -12.39 7.33 32.20
N THR A 15 -11.81 8.09 33.13
CA THR A 15 -12.56 9.00 34.02
C THR A 15 -13.08 10.21 33.25
N MET A 16 -12.32 10.77 32.31
CA MET A 16 -12.78 11.86 31.44
C MET A 16 -13.92 11.46 30.49
N SER A 17 -14.14 10.16 30.26
CA SER A 17 -15.21 9.66 29.42
C SER A 17 -16.52 9.37 30.17
N LYS A 18 -16.55 9.50 31.50
CA LYS A 18 -17.70 9.10 32.35
C LYS A 18 -18.51 10.22 32.99
N GLU A 19 -18.13 11.48 32.81
CA GLU A 19 -18.94 12.62 33.26
C GLU A 19 -19.45 13.43 32.05
N GLY A 20 -20.69 13.17 31.68
CA GLY A 20 -21.39 13.84 30.59
C GLY A 20 -22.82 13.35 30.49
N GLU A 21 -23.67 13.89 31.36
CA GLU A 21 -25.06 13.52 31.56
C GLU A 21 -25.94 13.64 30.32
N PHE A 22 -26.93 12.76 30.30
CA PHE A 22 -28.09 12.66 29.43
C PHE A 22 -28.84 14.00 29.26
N SER A 23 -28.94 14.51 28.03
CA SER A 23 -30.01 15.45 27.65
C SER A 23 -30.67 15.01 26.33
N LYS A 24 -32.01 14.89 26.36
CA LYS A 24 -32.90 14.31 25.34
C LYS A 24 -32.87 15.07 23.98
N PRO A 25 -33.35 14.45 22.88
CA PRO A 25 -32.81 14.60 21.54
C PRO A 25 -33.31 15.85 20.83
N LYS A 26 -32.40 16.59 20.19
CA LYS A 26 -32.74 17.52 19.11
C LYS A 26 -31.64 17.51 18.03
N SER A 27 -32.08 17.19 16.81
CA SER A 27 -31.42 17.49 15.53
C SER A 27 -30.17 16.65 15.17
N GLY A 28 -30.44 15.44 14.65
CA GLY A 28 -29.46 14.46 14.19
C GLY A 28 -28.69 14.79 12.90
N VAL A 29 -28.15 16.00 12.78
CA VAL A 29 -27.35 16.42 11.59
C VAL A 29 -25.90 16.80 11.96
N GLY A 30 -25.64 17.20 13.22
CA GLY A 30 -24.28 17.56 13.67
C GLY A 30 -23.39 16.36 14.03
N GLU A 31 -23.97 15.34 14.66
CA GLU A 31 -23.23 14.17 15.17
C GLU A 31 -22.71 13.27 14.03
N LEU A 32 -23.49 13.17 12.94
CA LEU A 32 -23.14 12.40 11.74
C LEU A 32 -22.04 13.05 10.88
N ARG A 33 -21.71 14.33 11.14
CA ARG A 33 -20.63 15.03 10.43
C ARG A 33 -19.30 14.87 11.15
N ASN A 34 -19.35 14.75 12.48
CA ASN A 34 -18.18 14.57 13.32
C ASN A 34 -17.68 13.14 13.28
N ASN A 35 -18.56 12.14 13.35
CA ASN A 35 -18.17 10.73 13.22
C ASN A 35 -17.57 10.42 11.83
N LYS A 36 -18.09 11.03 10.76
CA LYS A 36 -17.58 10.87 9.39
C LYS A 36 -16.14 11.35 9.30
N ARG A 37 -15.82 12.52 9.87
CA ARG A 37 -14.42 13.02 9.90
C ARG A 37 -13.52 12.15 10.76
N THR A 38 -14.00 11.64 11.89
CA THR A 38 -13.21 10.76 12.75
C THR A 38 -12.86 9.45 12.03
N ILE A 39 -13.82 8.87 11.32
CA ILE A 39 -13.60 7.66 10.51
C ILE A 39 -12.67 7.98 9.32
N GLU A 40 -12.88 9.08 8.61
CA GLU A 40 -12.00 9.50 7.51
C GLU A 40 -10.55 9.72 7.97
N ASN A 41 -10.35 10.31 9.15
CA ASN A 41 -9.02 10.49 9.73
C ASN A 41 -8.39 9.16 10.16
N ALA A 42 -9.17 8.27 10.81
CA ALA A 42 -8.69 6.94 11.17
C ALA A 42 -8.35 6.10 9.93
N LEU A 43 -9.13 6.20 8.85
CA LEU A 43 -8.86 5.52 7.59
C LEU A 43 -7.60 6.07 6.90
N LYS A 44 -7.34 7.39 6.97
CA LYS A 44 -6.08 7.97 6.46
C LYS A 44 -4.85 7.54 7.27
N ASP A 45 -5.00 7.31 8.57
CA ASP A 45 -3.93 6.80 9.43
C ASP A 45 -3.67 5.30 9.19
N ILE A 46 -4.71 4.50 8.94
CA ILE A 46 -4.61 3.05 8.70
C ILE A 46 -4.16 2.77 7.26
N PHE A 47 -4.66 3.56 6.31
CA PHE A 47 -4.30 3.52 4.90
C PHE A 47 -3.62 4.83 4.52
N PRO A 48 -2.39 5.10 5.02
CA PRO A 48 -1.61 6.20 4.49
C PRO A 48 -1.55 5.98 2.98
N THR A 49 -1.95 7.00 2.22
CA THR A 49 -2.02 6.95 0.77
C THR A 49 -0.72 6.34 0.29
N LYS A 50 -0.72 5.07 -0.12
CA LYS A 50 0.49 4.39 -0.56
C LYS A 50 0.93 5.16 -1.78
N GLN A 51 1.98 5.95 -1.61
CA GLN A 51 2.69 6.50 -2.75
C GLN A 51 3.01 5.32 -3.64
N GLU A 52 2.57 5.40 -4.89
CA GLU A 52 2.84 4.37 -5.87
C GLU A 52 4.35 4.22 -5.95
N GLU A 53 4.84 3.05 -5.56
CA GLU A 53 6.28 2.79 -5.53
C GLU A 53 6.77 2.78 -6.97
N THR A 54 7.79 3.60 -7.24
CA THR A 54 8.41 3.64 -8.56
C THR A 54 9.12 2.32 -8.85
N MET A 55 9.31 2.03 -10.15
CA MET A 55 10.03 0.83 -10.58
C MET A 55 11.42 0.73 -9.92
N LEU A 56 12.13 1.85 -9.80
CA LEU A 56 13.45 1.92 -9.20
C LEU A 56 13.44 1.67 -7.69
N GLU A 57 12.51 2.28 -6.95
CA GLU A 57 12.35 2.02 -5.52
C GLU A 57 12.08 0.54 -5.27
N ARG A 58 11.20 -0.05 -6.09
CA ARG A 58 10.89 -1.48 -6.02
C ARG A 58 12.11 -2.34 -6.34
N ALA A 59 12.87 -2.00 -7.39
CA ALA A 59 14.06 -2.72 -7.79
C ALA A 59 15.11 -2.68 -6.68
N ARG A 60 15.38 -1.50 -6.09
CA ARG A 60 16.31 -1.35 -4.96
C ARG A 60 15.87 -2.13 -3.74
N ARG A 61 14.57 -2.15 -3.42
CA ARG A 61 14.06 -2.95 -2.30
C ARG A 61 14.21 -4.46 -2.51
N ILE A 62 14.01 -4.94 -3.74
CA ILE A 62 14.08 -6.38 -4.06
C ILE A 62 15.54 -6.85 -4.14
N LEU A 63 16.39 -6.10 -4.83
CA LEU A 63 17.79 -6.45 -5.06
C LEU A 63 18.67 -6.13 -3.84
N GLY A 64 18.22 -5.22 -2.97
CA GLY A 64 18.86 -4.93 -1.69
C GLY A 64 20.32 -4.51 -1.85
N ASP A 65 21.20 -5.21 -1.15
CA ASP A 65 22.60 -4.83 -1.06
C ASP A 65 23.38 -4.98 -2.38
N ASP A 66 22.86 -5.80 -3.32
CA ASP A 66 23.52 -6.07 -4.61
C ASP A 66 23.57 -4.86 -5.53
N VAL A 67 22.70 -3.87 -5.30
CA VAL A 67 22.62 -2.63 -6.09
C VAL A 67 23.09 -1.40 -5.32
N ILE A 68 23.73 -1.60 -4.16
CA ILE A 68 24.39 -0.52 -3.42
C ILE A 68 25.54 0.02 -4.28
N GLY A 69 25.45 1.31 -4.61
CA GLY A 69 26.46 2.01 -5.43
C GLY A 69 26.19 1.99 -6.93
N ILE A 70 25.13 1.32 -7.39
CA ILE A 70 24.65 1.45 -8.77
C ILE A 70 23.79 2.72 -8.86
N LEU A 71 24.04 3.55 -9.89
CA LEU A 71 23.25 4.76 -10.15
C LEU A 71 21.84 4.41 -10.61
N ASP A 72 20.90 5.34 -10.42
CA ASP A 72 19.49 5.12 -10.79
C ASP A 72 19.35 4.89 -12.30
N GLU A 73 20.10 5.61 -13.12
CA GLU A 73 20.05 5.48 -14.59
C GLU A 73 20.53 4.09 -15.06
N ASP A 74 21.60 3.59 -14.44
CA ASP A 74 22.14 2.27 -14.75
C ASP A 74 21.20 1.16 -14.27
N LEU A 75 20.63 1.32 -13.06
CA LEU A 75 19.67 0.37 -12.51
C LEU A 75 18.40 0.31 -13.36
N GLU A 76 17.90 1.46 -13.83
CA GLU A 76 16.73 1.53 -14.70
C GLU A 76 16.97 0.78 -16.01
N LYS A 77 18.14 1.02 -16.60
CA LYS A 77 18.58 0.34 -17.82
C LYS A 77 18.65 -1.17 -17.63
N TYR A 78 19.30 -1.64 -16.58
CA TYR A 78 19.42 -3.08 -16.33
C TYR A 78 18.06 -3.74 -16.14
N VAL A 79 17.17 -3.14 -15.35
CA VAL A 79 15.83 -3.69 -15.11
C VAL A 79 15.03 -3.77 -16.42
N THR A 80 15.14 -2.74 -17.27
CA THR A 80 14.49 -2.72 -18.59
C THR A 80 15.03 -3.82 -19.50
N GLU A 81 16.36 -3.95 -19.60
CA GLU A 81 17.00 -5.00 -20.42
C GLU A 81 16.62 -6.41 -19.95
N PHE A 82 16.54 -6.64 -18.63
CA PHE A 82 16.05 -7.90 -18.08
C PHE A 82 14.59 -8.15 -18.44
N GLN A 83 13.74 -7.13 -18.39
CA GLN A 83 12.34 -7.26 -18.75
C GLN A 83 12.16 -7.62 -20.21
N GLU A 84 12.89 -6.97 -21.12
CA GLU A 84 12.88 -7.29 -22.55
C GLU A 84 13.35 -8.73 -22.82
N LEU A 85 14.40 -9.17 -22.12
CA LEU A 85 14.90 -10.54 -22.25
C LEU A 85 13.88 -11.58 -21.80
N ILE A 86 13.20 -11.33 -20.67
CA ILE A 86 12.15 -12.20 -20.15
C ILE A 86 10.97 -12.23 -21.12
N ASP A 87 10.52 -11.08 -21.63
CA ASP A 87 9.42 -10.99 -22.58
C ASP A 87 9.73 -11.76 -23.87
N PHE A 88 10.95 -11.60 -24.41
CA PHE A 88 11.39 -12.36 -25.57
C PHE A 88 11.44 -13.87 -25.32
N TRP A 89 11.93 -14.26 -24.14
CA TRP A 89 12.01 -15.67 -23.76
C TRP A 89 10.61 -16.28 -23.62
N LEU A 90 9.68 -15.57 -22.96
CA LEU A 90 8.29 -16.00 -22.83
C LEU A 90 7.62 -16.12 -24.19
N ASP A 91 7.73 -15.12 -25.06
CA ASP A 91 7.17 -15.17 -26.43
C ASP A 91 7.70 -16.38 -27.21
N SER A 92 8.98 -16.71 -27.04
CA SER A 92 9.61 -17.86 -27.71
C SER A 92 9.06 -19.17 -27.16
N CYS A 93 8.97 -19.31 -25.83
CA CYS A 93 8.37 -20.49 -25.20
C CYS A 93 6.89 -20.66 -25.57
N GLU A 94 6.13 -19.57 -25.63
CA GLU A 94 4.73 -19.59 -26.05
C GLU A 94 4.60 -20.10 -27.49
N LYS A 95 5.41 -19.60 -28.41
CA LYS A 95 5.41 -20.04 -29.81
C LYS A 95 5.75 -21.52 -29.97
N GLU A 96 6.63 -22.07 -29.13
CA GLU A 96 6.92 -23.51 -29.13
C GLU A 96 5.71 -24.35 -28.68
N ILE A 97 4.90 -23.83 -27.76
CA ILE A 97 3.76 -24.54 -27.16
C ILE A 97 2.47 -24.35 -27.97
N PHE A 98 2.27 -23.19 -28.57
CA PHE A 98 1.00 -22.75 -29.17
C PHE A 98 1.08 -22.62 -30.70
N ASP A 99 1.65 -23.62 -31.37
CA ASP A 99 1.72 -23.71 -32.84
C ASP A 99 2.26 -22.41 -33.48
N ASN A 100 3.38 -21.91 -32.95
CA ASN A 100 4.06 -20.69 -33.39
C ASN A 100 3.26 -19.39 -33.21
N LYS A 101 2.32 -19.38 -32.26
CA LYS A 101 1.60 -18.18 -31.80
C LYS A 101 1.95 -17.84 -30.35
N THR A 102 1.81 -16.57 -29.99
CA THR A 102 1.83 -16.14 -28.59
C THR A 102 0.44 -16.25 -27.97
N LEU A 103 0.37 -16.34 -26.65
CA LEU A 103 -0.91 -16.34 -25.92
C LEU A 103 -1.69 -15.05 -26.18
N ARG A 104 -0.98 -13.92 -26.31
CA ARG A 104 -1.56 -12.62 -26.67
C ARG A 104 -2.25 -12.65 -28.03
N GLU A 105 -1.68 -13.37 -29.00
CA GLU A 105 -2.29 -13.55 -30.32
C GLU A 105 -3.50 -14.48 -30.26
N LEU A 106 -3.41 -15.59 -29.51
CA LEU A 106 -4.54 -16.51 -29.32
C LEU A 106 -5.75 -15.83 -28.66
N ILE A 107 -5.54 -15.04 -27.61
CA ILE A 107 -6.63 -14.33 -26.92
C ILE A 107 -7.32 -13.32 -27.84
N ARG A 108 -6.59 -12.71 -28.78
CA ARG A 108 -7.16 -11.75 -29.73
C ARG A 108 -8.01 -12.42 -30.81
N GLU A 109 -7.75 -13.70 -31.10
CA GLU A 109 -8.46 -14.49 -32.10
C GLU A 109 -9.72 -15.20 -31.57
N GLY A 110 -9.82 -15.38 -30.24
CA GLY A 110 -10.95 -16.04 -29.56
C GLY A 110 -12.09 -15.10 -29.18
#